data_AF-A0A1I6TFJ5-F1
#
_entry.id   AF-A0A1I6TFJ5-F1
#
_cell.length_a   1.000
_cell.length_b   1.000
_cell.length_c   1.000
_cell.angle_alpha   90.00
_cell.angle_beta   90.00
_cell.angle_gamma   90.00
#
_symmetry.space_group_name_H-M   'P 1'
#
loop_
_entity.id
_entity.type
_entity.pdbx_description
1 polymer ?
#
loop_
_entity_poly.entity_id
_entity_poly.type
_entity_poly.pdbx_seq_one_letter_code
_entity_poly.pdbx_strand_id
1 'polypeptide(L)' 'MTTITAKIPNSKDVKVLKEILERFGIQYTVDESAESYVFTDAQLADFEKSKQEFLDGKTTAKSWDDIKKDLESVYP' A
#
# COMPACT_ATOMS: atom_id res chain seq x y z
N MET A 1 20.58 -17.77 12.37
CA MET A 1 19.37 -17.49 11.56
C MET A 1 19.86 -17.24 10.14
N THR A 2 19.47 -18.09 9.20
CA THR A 2 19.96 -18.03 7.81
C THR A 2 18.86 -17.44 6.95
N THR A 3 19.10 -16.27 6.37
CA THR A 3 18.14 -15.60 5.48
C THR A 3 18.47 -15.99 4.04
N ILE A 4 17.50 -16.54 3.31
CA ILE A 4 17.62 -16.87 1.89
C ILE A 4 16.93 -15.77 1.09
N THR A 5 17.68 -15.08 0.23
CA THR A 5 17.15 -14.07 -0.68
C THR A 5 17.02 -14.67 -2.08
N ALA A 6 15.80 -14.71 -2.62
CA ALA A 6 15.53 -15.18 -3.97
C ALA A 6 14.94 -14.03 -4.81
N LYS A 7 15.44 -13.84 -6.03
CA LYS A 7 14.86 -12.91 -7.01
C LYS A 7 13.90 -13.69 -7.90
N ILE A 8 12.61 -13.37 -7.82
CA ILE A 8 11.56 -14.05 -8.57
C ILE A 8 11.05 -13.09 -9.66
N PRO A 9 11.27 -13.39 -10.95
CA PRO A 9 10.88 -12.48 -12.03
C PRO A 9 9.37 -12.47 -12.32
N ASN A 10 8.64 -13.51 -11.91
CA ASN A 10 7.22 -13.69 -12.23
C ASN A 10 6.33 -13.48 -10.99
N SER A 11 5.41 -12.52 -11.09
CA SER A 11 4.50 -12.15 -10.00
C SER A 11 3.51 -13.25 -9.61
N LYS A 12 3.19 -14.20 -10.51
CA LYS A 12 2.36 -15.36 -10.18
C LYS A 12 3.06 -16.34 -9.24
N ASP A 13 4.36 -16.52 -9.45
CA ASP A 13 5.17 -17.45 -8.67
C ASP A 13 5.43 -16.91 -7.25
N VAL A 14 5.48 -15.57 -7.12
CA VAL A 14 5.52 -14.89 -5.81
C VAL A 14 4.29 -15.25 -4.96
N LYS A 15 3.08 -15.28 -5.54
CA LYS A 15 1.85 -15.62 -4.80
C LYS A 15 1.87 -17.05 -4.27
N VAL A 16 2.26 -18.00 -5.12
CA VAL A 16 2.38 -19.42 -4.74
C VAL A 16 3.42 -19.57 -3.63
N LEU A 17 4.55 -18.85 -3.71
CA LEU A 17 5.57 -18.91 -2.68
C LEU A 17 5.11 -18.30 -1.36
N LYS A 18 4.37 -17.18 -1.38
CA LYS A 18 3.74 -16.58 -0.18
C LYS A 18 2.86 -17.61 0.53
N GLU A 19 1.96 -18.28 -0.20
CA GLU A 19 1.07 -19.31 0.39
C GLU A 19 1.84 -20.49 0.99
N ILE A 20 2.91 -20.94 0.33
CA ILE A 20 3.75 -22.02 0.84
C ILE A 20 4.43 -21.57 2.15
N LEU A 21 5.08 -20.41 2.15
CA LEU A 21 5.81 -19.90 3.33
C LEU A 21 4.88 -19.68 4.52
N GLU A 22 3.65 -19.21 4.28
CA GLU A 22 2.62 -19.06 5.30
C GLU A 22 2.20 -20.40 5.90
N ARG A 23 1.96 -21.43 5.08
CA ARG A 23 1.60 -22.79 5.55
C ARG A 23 2.68 -23.41 6.43
N PHE A 24 3.95 -23.12 6.13
CA PHE A 24 5.08 -23.61 6.92
C PHE A 24 5.45 -22.69 8.10
N GLY A 25 4.73 -21.58 8.30
CA GLY A 25 5.01 -20.62 9.38
C GLY A 25 6.38 -19.96 9.26
N ILE A 26 6.93 -19.87 8.05
CA ILE A 26 8.24 -19.29 7.80
C ILE A 26 8.07 -17.78 7.63
N GLN A 27 8.80 -17.00 8.42
CA GLN A 27 8.82 -15.55 8.27
C GLN A 27 9.52 -15.15 6.96
N TYR A 28 8.89 -14.27 6.18
CA TYR A 28 9.41 -13.77 4.92
C TYR A 28 9.10 -12.29 4.75
N THR A 29 9.92 -11.62 3.94
CA THR A 29 9.71 -10.24 3.52
C THR A 29 9.73 -10.21 2.00
N VAL A 30 8.77 -9.54 1.38
CA VAL A 30 8.78 -9.31 -0.06
C VAL A 30 9.20 -7.88 -0.31
N ASP A 31 10.36 -7.73 -0.94
CA ASP A 31 10.87 -6.45 -1.41
C ASP A 31 10.28 -6.20 -2.81
N GLU A 32 9.02 -5.78 -2.84
CA GLU A 32 8.39 -5.28 -4.06
C GLU A 32 8.92 -3.86 -4.27
N SER A 33 9.78 -3.68 -5.27
CA SER A 33 10.32 -2.38 -5.66
C SER A 33 9.17 -1.39 -5.89
N ALA A 34 9.12 -0.32 -5.09
CA ALA A 34 8.09 0.73 -5.09
C ALA A 34 7.96 1.51 -6.43
N GLU A 35 8.73 1.15 -7.44
CA GLU A 35 8.76 1.76 -8.77
C GLU A 35 7.44 1.61 -9.55
N SER A 36 6.55 0.69 -9.15
CA SER A 36 5.24 0.53 -9.80
C SER A 36 4.13 1.45 -9.25
N TYR A 37 4.36 2.12 -8.13
CA TYR A 37 3.39 3.02 -7.49
C TYR A 37 3.84 4.47 -7.62
N VAL A 38 3.85 4.97 -8.86
CA VAL A 38 4.10 6.38 -9.13
C VAL A 38 2.78 7.12 -8.95
N PHE A 39 2.70 7.98 -7.92
CA PHE A 39 1.57 8.91 -7.78
C PHE A 39 1.53 9.85 -8.99
N THR A 40 0.33 10.13 -9.49
CA THR A 40 0.16 11.17 -10.51
C THR A 40 0.35 12.56 -9.89
N ASP A 41 0.69 13.56 -10.70
CA ASP A 41 0.84 14.95 -10.24
C ASP A 41 -0.45 15.47 -9.58
N ALA A 42 -1.62 15.02 -10.06
CA ALA A 42 -2.91 15.35 -9.46
C ALA A 42 -3.06 14.75 -8.04
N GLN A 43 -2.66 13.49 -7.84
CA GLN A 43 -2.69 12.84 -6.53
C GLN A 43 -1.73 13.52 -5.54
N LEU A 44 -0.56 13.95 -6.01
CA LEU A 44 0.40 14.69 -5.20
C LEU A 44 -0.13 16.08 -4.80
N ALA A 45 -0.75 16.81 -5.74
CA ALA A 45 -1.34 18.12 -5.47
C ALA A 45 -2.52 18.05 -4.49
N ASP A 46 -3.40 17.04 -4.65
CA ASP A 46 -4.51 16.82 -3.72
C ASP A 46 -4.01 16.45 -2.32
N PHE A 47 -2.95 15.64 -2.24
CA PHE A 47 -2.31 15.31 -0.96
C PHE A 47 -1.72 16.56 -0.30
N GLU A 48 -0.98 17.39 -1.04
CA GLU A 48 -0.40 18.63 -0.50
C GLU A 48 -1.49 19.60 -0.02
N LYS A 49 -2.57 19.74 -0.78
CA LYS A 49 -3.73 20.56 -0.39
C LYS A 49 -4.36 20.05 0.90
N SER A 50 -4.64 18.76 0.99
CA SER A 50 -5.24 18.16 2.19
C SER A 50 -4.37 18.33 3.44
N LYS A 51 -3.04 18.23 3.27
CA LYS A 51 -2.06 18.49 4.34
C LYS A 51 -2.11 19.94 4.80
N GLN A 52 -2.15 20.89 3.88
CA GLN A 52 -2.24 22.32 4.23
C GLN A 52 -3.56 22.62 4.93
N GLU A 53 -4.69 22.09 4.44
CA GLU A 53 -6.00 22.26 5.07
C GLU A 53 -6.06 21.66 6.49
N PHE A 54 -5.35 20.56 6.73
CA PHE A 54 -5.21 19.96 8.06
C PHE A 54 -4.38 20.84 9.00
N LEU A 55 -3.25 21.37 8.51
CA LEU A 55 -2.40 22.29 9.29
C LEU A 55 -3.11 23.62 9.60
N ASP A 56 -3.90 24.12 8.66
CA ASP A 56 -4.76 25.31 8.83
C ASP A 56 -5.96 25.06 9.77
N GLY A 57 -6.17 23.81 10.22
CA GLY A 57 -7.31 23.43 11.05
C GLY A 57 -8.66 23.49 10.33
N LYS A 58 -8.66 23.61 8.99
CA LYS A 58 -9.86 23.61 8.14
C LYS A 58 -10.42 22.21 7.94
N THR A 59 -9.56 21.19 8.04
CA THR A 59 -9.93 19.79 8.01
C THR A 59 -9.40 19.10 9.26
N THR A 60 -10.18 18.16 9.79
CA THR A 60 -9.72 17.24 10.85
C THR A 60 -9.31 15.92 10.20
N ALA A 61 -8.58 15.08 10.94
CA ALA A 61 -8.31 13.72 10.49
C ALA A 61 -9.65 13.04 10.19
N LYS A 62 -9.87 12.63 8.93
CA LYS A 62 -11.09 11.92 8.53
C LYS A 62 -11.24 10.68 9.41
N SER A 63 -12.47 10.41 9.86
CA SER A 63 -12.73 9.17 10.58
C SER A 63 -12.54 7.98 9.65
N TRP A 64 -12.27 6.79 10.21
CA TRP A 64 -12.16 5.57 9.43
C TRP A 64 -13.44 5.27 8.63
N ASP A 65 -14.61 5.60 9.20
CA ASP A 65 -15.91 5.48 8.53
C ASP A 65 -16.04 6.42 7.32
N ASP A 66 -15.54 7.66 7.43
CA ASP A 66 -15.53 8.60 6.29
C ASP A 66 -14.61 8.12 5.16
N ILE A 67 -13.44 7.58 5.52
CA ILE A 67 -12.49 7.01 4.56
C ILE A 67 -13.12 5.82 3.84
N LYS A 68 -13.81 4.94 4.58
CA LYS A 68 -14.47 3.76 4.02
C LYS A 68 -15.58 4.14 3.04
N LYS A 69 -16.40 5.14 3.39
CA LYS A 69 -17.48 5.64 2.54
C LYS A 69 -16.96 6.25 1.23
N ASP A 70 -15.86 6.99 1.29
CA ASP A 70 -15.20 7.57 0.12
C ASP A 70 -14.67 6.47 -0.81
N LEU A 71 -14.07 5.43 -0.23
CA LEU A 71 -13.55 4.27 -0.98
C LEU A 71 -14.66 3.47 -1.68
N GLU A 72 -15.77 3.20 -0.98
CA GLU A 72 -16.97 2.54 -1.53
C GLU A 72 -17.66 3.37 -2.63
N SER A 73 -17.53 4.70 -2.58
CA SER A 73 -18.08 5.58 -3.63
C SER A 73 -17.25 5.58 -4.91
N VAL A 74 -15.95 5.35 -4.83
CA VAL A 74 -15.03 5.35 -5.99
C VAL A 74 -14.93 3.95 -6.60
N TYR A 75 -15.09 2.91 -5.78
CA TYR A 75 -15.11 1.51 -6.20
C TYR A 75 -16.36 0.81 -5.63
N PRO A 76 -17.49 0.76 -6.38
CA PRO A 76 -18.66 0.00 -5.99
C PRO A 76 -18.42 -1.52 -6.03
#